data_AF-A0A2K8T3M0-F1
#
_entry.id   AF-A0A2K8T3M0-F1
#
_cell.length_a   1.000
_cell.length_b   1.000
_cell.length_c   1.000
_cell.angle_alpha   90.00
_cell.angle_beta   90.00
_cell.angle_gamma   90.00
#
_symmetry.space_group_name_H-M   'P 1'
#
loop_
_entity.id
_entity.type
_entity.pdbx_description
1 polymer ?
#
loop_
_entity_poly.entity_id
_entity_poly.type
_entity_poly.pdbx_seq_one_letter_code
_entity_poly.pdbx_strand_id
1 'polypeptide(L)'
;MREKPLEDGSYLSYINPSGKLRKKGCQPLLVRVIEYRIEHPENAAEQLTYRLITSLLDIEKFPAEMLAKEYHQRWEVENTLDELKVHLLGRKTHVRSQKPREVVQEIYGWLLAHWSVRVLIFQAATNAGVPPLRLSFTGTLRVIRRAIPKFQDLQTEELPFFSIG
;
A
#
# COMPACT_ATOMS: atom_id res chain seq x y z
N MET A 1 28.27 -14.41 -2.78
CA MET A 1 27.76 -13.16 -3.33
C MET A 1 28.82 -12.11 -3.03
N ARG A 2 29.43 -11.45 -4.02
CA ARG A 2 30.42 -10.38 -3.74
C ARG A 2 29.63 -9.10 -3.50
N GLU A 3 29.31 -8.83 -2.25
CA GLU A 3 28.72 -7.56 -1.83
C GLU A 3 29.86 -6.54 -1.71
N LYS A 4 29.69 -5.38 -2.35
CA LYS A 4 30.67 -4.28 -2.25
C LYS A 4 30.03 -3.13 -1.48
N PRO A 5 30.44 -2.86 -0.23
CA PRO A 5 29.88 -1.77 0.56
C PRO A 5 30.19 -0.39 -0.06
N LEU A 6 29.30 0.56 0.20
CA LEU A 6 29.39 1.97 -0.17
C LEU A 6 29.43 2.84 1.10
N GLU A 7 29.84 4.10 0.95
CA GLU A 7 30.09 5.00 2.10
C GLU A 7 28.83 5.37 2.88
N ASP A 8 27.66 5.35 2.24
CA ASP A 8 26.39 5.68 2.88
C ASP A 8 25.65 4.47 3.50
N GLY A 9 26.39 3.38 3.75
CA GLY A 9 25.88 2.17 4.41
C GLY A 9 25.12 1.21 3.49
N SER A 10 24.91 1.56 2.23
CA SER A 10 24.37 0.66 1.21
C SER A 10 25.46 -0.23 0.59
N TYR A 11 25.09 -1.19 -0.26
CA TYR A 11 26.06 -2.05 -0.95
C TYR A 11 25.63 -2.45 -2.36
N LEU A 12 26.62 -2.65 -3.24
CA LEU A 12 26.39 -3.18 -4.58
C LEU A 12 26.31 -4.70 -4.57
N SER A 13 25.39 -5.23 -5.37
CA SER A 13 25.16 -6.66 -5.55
C SER A 13 24.72 -6.96 -6.99
N TYR A 14 24.48 -8.24 -7.29
CA TYR A 14 24.05 -8.67 -8.62
C TYR A 14 22.80 -9.54 -8.54
N ILE A 15 21.82 -9.25 -9.40
CA ILE A 15 20.71 -10.17 -9.68
C ILE A 15 21.13 -11.05 -10.85
N ASN A 16 21.27 -12.35 -10.56
CA ASN A 16 21.65 -13.31 -11.57
C ASN A 16 20.44 -13.73 -12.42
N PRO A 17 20.58 -13.79 -13.76
CA PRO A 17 19.54 -14.32 -14.62
C PRO A 17 19.31 -15.81 -14.33
N SER A 18 18.07 -16.27 -14.51
CA SER A 18 17.74 -17.69 -14.42
C SER A 18 18.53 -18.52 -15.43
N GLY A 19 18.68 -19.83 -15.20
CA GLY A 19 19.47 -20.71 -16.08
C GLY A 19 19.06 -20.67 -17.56
N LYS A 20 17.75 -20.51 -17.86
CA LYS A 20 17.24 -20.32 -19.22
C LYS A 20 17.70 -19.00 -19.84
N LEU A 21 17.66 -17.91 -19.08
CA LEU A 21 18.10 -16.58 -19.53
C LEU A 21 19.62 -16.52 -19.69
N ARG A 22 20.37 -17.18 -18.81
CA ARG A 22 21.83 -17.29 -18.92
C ARG A 22 22.27 -17.99 -20.21
N LYS A 23 21.58 -19.06 -20.61
CA LYS A 23 21.80 -19.74 -21.90
C LYS A 23 21.50 -18.85 -23.12
N LYS A 24 20.62 -17.86 -22.97
CA LYS A 24 20.34 -16.84 -23.99
C LYS A 24 21.32 -15.66 -23.97
N GLY A 25 22.38 -15.71 -23.16
CA GLY A 25 23.40 -14.66 -23.08
C GLY A 25 23.07 -13.48 -22.17
N CYS A 26 21.96 -13.53 -21.41
CA CYS A 26 21.66 -12.48 -20.44
C CYS A 26 22.76 -12.39 -19.37
N GLN A 27 23.18 -11.16 -19.07
CA GLN A 27 24.22 -10.86 -18.08
C GLN A 27 23.61 -10.58 -16.70
N PRO A 28 24.38 -10.77 -15.60
CA PRO A 28 23.98 -10.33 -14.28
C PRO A 28 23.67 -8.83 -14.25
N LEU A 29 22.56 -8.45 -13.61
CA LEU A 29 22.19 -7.05 -13.43
C LEU A 29 22.86 -6.52 -12.17
N LEU A 30 23.72 -5.50 -12.32
CA LEU A 30 24.28 -4.76 -11.19
C LEU A 30 23.16 -3.96 -10.52
N VAL A 31 23.03 -4.12 -9.21
CA VAL A 31 22.05 -3.43 -8.38
C VAL A 31 22.71 -2.88 -7.12
N ARG A 32 22.04 -1.92 -6.50
CA ARG A 32 22.36 -1.42 -5.18
C ARG A 32 21.29 -1.86 -4.19
N VAL A 33 21.71 -2.30 -3.02
CA VAL A 33 20.86 -2.73 -1.92
C VAL A 33 21.01 -1.76 -0.76
N ILE A 34 19.88 -1.28 -0.26
CA ILE A 34 19.79 -0.39 0.90
C ILE A 34 18.98 -1.12 1.97
N GLU A 35 19.59 -1.34 3.12
CA GLU A 35 18.92 -1.86 4.31
C GLU A 35 18.53 -0.72 5.22
N TYR A 36 17.27 -0.65 5.63
CA TYR A 36 16.76 0.39 6.50
C TYR A 36 15.68 -0.15 7.43
N ARG A 37 15.40 0.60 8.50
CA ARG A 37 14.38 0.28 9.48
C ARG A 37 13.34 1.39 9.50
N ILE A 38 12.09 0.99 9.73
CA ILE A 38 10.99 1.93 9.95
C ILE A 38 10.58 1.74 11.40
N GLU A 39 10.61 2.81 12.17
CA GLU A 39 10.10 2.80 13.53
C GLU A 39 8.57 2.74 13.48
N HIS A 40 8.00 1.67 14.00
CA HIS A 40 6.55 1.54 14.21
C HIS A 40 6.24 1.85 15.67
N PRO A 41 5.67 3.02 16.00
CA PRO A 41 5.42 3.40 17.39
C PRO A 41 4.49 2.43 18.12
N GLU A 42 3.62 1.75 17.36
CA GLU A 42 2.67 0.75 17.88
C GLU A 42 3.33 -0.60 18.24
N ASN A 43 4.51 -0.90 17.69
CA ASN A 43 5.10 -2.25 17.72
C ASN A 43 6.64 -2.22 17.80
N ALA A 44 7.18 -1.51 18.80
CA ALA A 44 8.62 -1.33 19.00
C ALA A 44 9.42 -2.65 19.19
N ALA A 45 8.73 -3.76 19.48
CA ALA A 45 9.34 -5.08 19.69
C ALA A 45 9.74 -5.79 18.39
N GLU A 46 9.16 -5.43 17.24
CA GLU A 46 9.51 -6.00 15.93
C GLU A 46 10.34 -5.00 15.12
N GLN A 47 11.66 -5.05 15.29
CA GLN A 47 12.59 -4.31 14.43
C GLN A 47 12.71 -5.01 13.07
N LEU A 48 11.70 -4.86 12.22
CA LEU A 48 11.73 -5.36 10.85
C LEU A 48 12.74 -4.54 10.04
N THR A 49 13.74 -5.24 9.47
CA THR A 49 14.69 -4.65 8.54
C THR A 49 14.17 -4.81 7.12
N TYR A 50 13.99 -3.68 6.43
CA TYR A 50 13.53 -3.63 5.05
C TYR A 50 14.72 -3.55 4.11
N ARG A 51 14.56 -4.12 2.90
CA ARG A 51 15.56 -4.10 1.83
C ARG A 51 14.97 -3.44 0.59
N LEU A 52 15.57 -2.33 0.17
CA LEU A 52 15.32 -1.69 -1.11
C LEU A 52 16.41 -2.13 -2.10
N ILE A 53 16.00 -2.68 -3.24
CA ILE A 53 16.89 -3.01 -4.36
C ILE A 53 16.62 -2.02 -5.49
N THR A 54 17.66 -1.34 -5.97
CA THR A 54 17.54 -0.29 -6.99
C THR A 54 18.66 -0.33 -8.03
N SER A 55 18.40 0.20 -9.22
CA SER A 55 19.40 0.46 -10.26
C SER A 55 20.02 1.87 -10.16
N LEU A 56 19.63 2.67 -9.15
CA LEU A 56 20.21 3.98 -8.86
C LEU A 56 21.51 3.81 -8.06
N LEU A 57 22.65 3.79 -8.77
CA LEU A 57 23.96 3.41 -8.19
C LEU A 57 24.78 4.60 -7.65
N ASP A 58 24.46 5.83 -8.06
CA ASP A 58 25.20 7.05 -7.70
C ASP A 58 24.79 7.51 -6.29
N ILE A 59 25.70 7.43 -5.33
CA ILE A 59 25.44 7.77 -3.92
C ILE A 59 25.29 9.28 -3.68
N GLU A 60 25.96 10.10 -4.49
CA GLU A 60 25.92 11.56 -4.37
C GLU A 60 24.57 12.09 -4.89
N LYS A 61 24.08 11.52 -5.99
CA LYS A 61 22.77 11.89 -6.56
C LYS A 61 21.60 11.24 -5.85
N PHE A 62 21.78 10.01 -5.36
CA PHE A 62 20.74 9.22 -4.73
C PHE A 62 21.21 8.63 -3.39
N PRO A 63 21.32 9.45 -2.32
CA PRO A 63 21.70 8.96 -1.01
C PRO A 63 20.74 7.89 -0.48
N ALA A 64 21.27 6.91 0.25
CA ALA A 64 20.51 5.77 0.76
C ALA A 64 19.30 6.18 1.61
N GLU A 65 19.48 7.17 2.51
CA GLU A 65 18.42 7.66 3.40
C GLU A 65 17.26 8.30 2.62
N MET A 66 17.58 9.12 1.60
CA MET A 66 16.57 9.73 0.74
C MET A 66 15.76 8.65 0.00
N LEU A 67 16.45 7.67 -0.61
CA LEU A 67 15.78 6.58 -1.29
C LEU A 67 14.92 5.73 -0.34
N ALA A 68 15.38 5.47 0.88
CA ALA A 68 14.61 4.74 1.88
C ALA A 68 13.31 5.48 2.25
N LYS A 69 13.38 6.79 2.47
CA LYS A 69 12.22 7.64 2.78
C LYS A 69 11.22 7.70 1.63
N GLU A 70 11.68 7.99 0.42
CA GLU A 70 10.82 8.08 -0.77
C GLU A 70 10.17 6.72 -1.09
N TYR A 71 10.92 5.63 -0.95
CA TYR A 71 10.37 4.30 -1.16
C TYR A 71 9.35 3.92 -0.08
N HIS A 72 9.54 4.37 1.16
CA HIS A 72 8.54 4.21 2.21
C HIS A 72 7.24 4.95 1.88
N GLN A 73 7.30 6.20 1.42
CA GLN A 73 6.11 6.94 0.96
C GLN A 73 5.41 6.23 -0.19
N ARG A 74 6.17 5.67 -1.14
CA ARG A 74 5.62 4.87 -2.25
C ARG A 74 4.88 3.62 -1.76
N TRP A 75 5.30 3.02 -0.65
CA TRP A 75 4.61 1.88 -0.07
C TRP A 75 3.18 2.23 0.38
N GLU A 76 2.92 3.47 0.77
CA GLU A 76 1.55 3.94 1.08
C GLU A 76 0.64 3.90 -0.15
N VAL A 77 1.20 4.19 -1.34
CA VAL A 77 0.48 4.07 -2.62
C VAL A 77 0.21 2.61 -2.96
N GLU A 78 1.19 1.72 -2.74
CA GLU A 78 1.00 0.28 -2.93
C GLU A 78 -0.07 -0.28 -1.98
N ASN A 79 -0.07 0.15 -0.72
CA ASN A 79 -1.09 -0.22 0.26
C ASN A 79 -2.49 0.24 -0.21
N THR A 80 -2.61 1.45 -0.78
CA THR A 80 -3.87 1.93 -1.36
C THR A 80 -4.34 1.06 -2.54
N LEU A 81 -3.42 0.62 -3.40
CA LEU A 81 -3.73 -0.30 -4.49
C LEU A 81 -4.13 -1.70 -3.98
N ASP A 82 -3.47 -2.19 -2.93
CA ASP A 82 -3.77 -3.48 -2.30
C ASP A 82 -5.14 -3.47 -1.61
N GLU A 83 -5.49 -2.38 -0.93
CA GLU A 83 -6.81 -2.17 -0.36
C GLU A 83 -7.91 -2.32 -1.40
N LEU A 84 -7.75 -1.68 -2.57
CA LEU A 84 -8.72 -1.77 -3.66
C LEU A 84 -8.75 -3.19 -4.25
N LYS A 85 -7.58 -3.74 -4.60
CA LYS A 85 -7.46 -4.99 -5.35
C LYS A 85 -7.79 -6.24 -4.53
N VAL A 86 -7.41 -6.26 -3.26
CA VAL A 86 -7.44 -7.46 -2.42
C VAL A 86 -8.48 -7.33 -1.33
N HIS A 87 -8.40 -6.27 -0.53
CA HIS A 87 -9.19 -6.18 0.71
C HIS A 87 -10.65 -5.78 0.50
N LEU A 88 -10.89 -4.79 -0.36
CA LEU A 88 -12.22 -4.30 -0.65
C LEU A 88 -13.00 -5.30 -1.51
N LEU A 89 -12.34 -5.84 -2.54
CA LEU A 89 -12.97 -6.74 -3.50
C LEU A 89 -13.42 -8.05 -2.84
N GLY A 90 -12.68 -8.59 -1.85
CA GLY A 90 -13.14 -9.63 -0.93
C GLY A 90 -13.74 -10.90 -1.56
N ARG A 91 -13.57 -11.09 -2.89
CA ARG A 91 -14.23 -12.10 -3.70
C ARG A 91 -13.31 -12.58 -4.80
N LYS A 92 -13.46 -13.86 -5.16
CA LYS A 92 -12.59 -14.55 -6.13
C LYS A 92 -12.67 -13.96 -7.55
N THR A 93 -13.81 -13.38 -7.93
CA THR A 93 -14.04 -12.78 -9.26
C THR A 93 -14.19 -11.27 -9.13
N HIS A 94 -13.17 -10.52 -9.54
CA HIS A 94 -13.06 -9.07 -9.30
C HIS A 94 -14.12 -8.24 -10.06
N VAL A 95 -14.52 -8.67 -11.25
CA VAL A 95 -15.54 -8.02 -12.10
C VAL A 95 -16.44 -9.11 -12.67
N ARG A 96 -17.75 -8.95 -12.56
CA ARG A 96 -18.74 -9.97 -12.96
C ARG A 96 -19.26 -9.76 -14.37
N SER A 97 -19.33 -8.52 -14.84
CA SER A 97 -19.83 -8.26 -16.18
C SER A 97 -18.85 -8.72 -17.26
N GLN A 98 -19.40 -9.20 -18.38
CA GLN A 98 -18.66 -9.54 -19.59
C GLN A 98 -18.79 -8.45 -20.68
N LYS A 99 -19.48 -7.34 -20.40
CA LYS A 99 -19.63 -6.22 -21.34
C LYS A 99 -18.64 -5.10 -20.98
N PRO A 100 -17.80 -4.61 -21.91
CA PRO A 100 -16.76 -3.62 -21.60
C PRO A 100 -17.25 -2.37 -20.85
N ARG A 101 -18.42 -1.83 -21.23
CA ARG A 101 -19.01 -0.66 -20.57
C ARG A 101 -19.38 -0.94 -19.10
N GLU A 102 -20.02 -2.07 -18.84
CA GLU A 102 -20.47 -2.46 -17.50
C GLU A 102 -19.27 -2.85 -16.60
N VAL A 103 -18.21 -3.40 -17.19
CA VAL A 103 -16.92 -3.60 -16.49
C VAL A 103 -16.37 -2.27 -15.97
N VAL A 104 -16.34 -1.24 -16.82
CA VAL A 104 -15.89 0.10 -16.41
C VAL A 104 -16.79 0.68 -15.31
N GLN A 105 -18.11 0.51 -15.42
CA GLN A 105 -19.06 0.94 -14.38
C GLN A 105 -18.81 0.23 -13.04
N GLU A 106 -18.56 -1.09 -13.07
CA GLU A 106 -18.27 -1.87 -11.88
C GLU A 106 -16.98 -1.38 -11.20
N ILE A 107 -15.93 -1.08 -11.98
CA ILE A 107 -14.69 -0.48 -11.47
C ILE A 107 -14.95 0.87 -10.79
N TYR A 108 -15.76 1.75 -11.40
CA TYR A 108 -16.13 3.02 -10.75
C TYR A 108 -16.87 2.80 -9.42
N GLY A 109 -17.74 1.78 -9.33
CA GLY A 109 -18.39 1.40 -8.08
C GLY A 109 -17.37 1.02 -6.99
N TRP A 110 -16.32 0.26 -7.34
CA TRP A 110 -15.25 -0.10 -6.40
C TRP A 110 -14.43 1.12 -5.95
N LEU A 111 -14.12 2.04 -6.86
CA LEU A 111 -13.41 3.27 -6.53
C LEU A 111 -14.23 4.14 -5.56
N LEU A 112 -15.53 4.29 -5.80
CA LEU A 112 -16.42 5.02 -4.89
C LEU A 112 -16.51 4.36 -3.51
N ALA A 113 -16.63 3.03 -3.47
CA ALA A 113 -16.65 2.29 -2.20
C ALA A 113 -15.33 2.45 -1.41
N HIS A 114 -14.17 2.38 -2.08
CA HIS A 114 -12.87 2.64 -1.46
C HIS A 114 -12.80 4.05 -0.90
N TRP A 115 -13.18 5.04 -1.71
CA TRP A 115 -13.20 6.45 -1.34
C TRP A 115 -14.08 6.69 -0.10
N SER A 116 -15.29 6.14 -0.05
CA SER A 116 -16.18 6.28 1.11
C SER A 116 -15.56 5.74 2.41
N VAL A 117 -14.87 4.59 2.35
CA VAL A 117 -14.16 4.04 3.53
C VAL A 117 -13.00 4.97 3.93
N ARG A 118 -12.25 5.52 2.97
CA ARG A 118 -11.14 6.46 3.24
C ARG A 118 -11.62 7.78 3.82
N VAL A 119 -12.73 8.33 3.34
CA VAL A 119 -13.36 9.53 3.92
C VAL A 119 -13.77 9.27 5.36
N LEU A 120 -14.39 8.13 5.65
CA LEU A 120 -14.78 7.79 7.03
C LEU A 120 -13.56 7.65 7.94
N ILE A 121 -12.48 7.02 7.47
CA ILE A 121 -11.20 6.94 8.19
C ILE A 121 -10.66 8.33 8.47
N PHE A 122 -10.64 9.20 7.46
CA PHE A 122 -10.16 10.57 7.59
C PHE A 122 -10.97 11.35 8.63
N GLN A 123 -12.29 11.28 8.58
CA GLN A 123 -13.19 11.93 9.54
C GLN A 123 -12.95 11.40 10.97
N ALA A 124 -12.90 10.07 11.14
CA ALA A 124 -12.68 9.45 12.44
C ALA A 124 -11.31 9.81 13.04
N ALA A 125 -10.26 9.79 12.21
CA ALA A 125 -8.90 10.15 12.62
C ALA A 125 -8.80 11.63 12.99
N THR A 126 -9.41 12.51 12.19
CA THR A 126 -9.49 13.95 12.47
C THR A 126 -10.18 14.22 13.79
N ASN A 127 -11.32 13.58 14.06
CA ASN A 127 -12.05 13.71 15.32
C ASN A 127 -11.26 13.19 16.52
N ALA A 128 -10.44 12.15 16.32
CA ALA A 128 -9.57 11.59 17.36
C ALA A 128 -8.20 12.30 17.49
N GLY A 129 -7.89 13.29 16.64
CA GLY A 129 -6.61 14.00 16.65
C GLY A 129 -5.40 13.14 16.27
N VAL A 130 -5.60 12.07 15.49
CA VAL A 130 -4.52 11.17 15.04
C VAL A 130 -4.35 11.21 13.52
N PRO A 131 -3.16 10.92 12.98
CA PRO A 131 -2.98 10.85 11.53
C PRO A 131 -3.88 9.77 10.90
N PRO A 132 -4.60 10.05 9.79
CA PRO A 132 -5.47 9.09 9.11
C PRO A 132 -4.78 7.79 8.70
N LEU A 133 -3.49 7.86 8.37
CA LEU A 133 -2.67 6.72 7.97
C LEU A 133 -2.42 5.72 9.12
N ARG A 134 -2.67 6.10 10.38
CA ARG A 134 -2.57 5.17 11.53
C ARG A 134 -3.79 4.26 11.67
N LEU A 135 -4.92 4.59 11.02
CA LEU A 135 -6.12 3.76 11.07
C LEU A 135 -6.09 2.68 9.98
N SER A 136 -6.25 1.43 10.39
CA SER A 136 -6.28 0.28 9.48
C SER A 136 -7.51 0.30 8.58
N PHE A 137 -7.32 0.27 7.26
CA PHE A 137 -8.41 0.16 6.29
C PHE A 137 -9.24 -1.12 6.47
N THR A 138 -8.58 -2.26 6.64
CA THR A 138 -9.26 -3.55 6.84
C THR A 138 -10.00 -3.60 8.19
N GLY A 139 -9.44 -2.97 9.23
CA GLY A 139 -10.10 -2.75 10.51
C GLY A 139 -11.39 -1.95 10.34
N THR A 140 -11.33 -0.79 9.68
CA THR A 140 -12.51 0.04 9.41
C THR A 140 -13.54 -0.70 8.57
N LEU A 141 -13.13 -1.43 7.52
CA LEU A 141 -14.05 -2.22 6.70
C LEU A 141 -14.80 -3.28 7.53
N ARG A 142 -14.13 -3.90 8.51
CA ARG A 142 -14.74 -4.85 9.44
C ARG A 142 -15.75 -4.17 10.36
N VAL A 143 -15.44 -2.97 10.85
CA VAL A 143 -16.37 -2.15 11.66
C VAL A 143 -17.60 -1.78 10.85
N ILE A 144 -17.42 -1.24 9.63
CA ILE A 144 -18.53 -0.89 8.73
C ILE A 144 -19.42 -2.11 8.48
N ARG A 145 -18.83 -3.25 8.09
CA ARG A 145 -19.59 -4.49 7.83
C ARG A 145 -20.41 -4.96 9.03
N ARG A 146 -19.89 -4.81 10.26
CA ARG A 146 -20.63 -5.12 11.50
C ARG A 146 -21.75 -4.13 11.78
N ALA A 147 -21.62 -2.89 11.31
CA ALA A 147 -22.63 -1.86 11.49
C ALA A 147 -23.76 -1.94 10.45
N ILE A 148 -23.54 -2.54 9.28
CA ILE A 148 -24.55 -2.63 8.19
C ILE A 148 -25.94 -3.07 8.68
N PRO A 149 -26.12 -4.17 9.44
CA PRO A 149 -27.45 -4.56 9.90
C PRO A 149 -28.14 -3.46 10.71
N LYS A 150 -27.40 -2.77 11.57
CA LYS A 150 -27.94 -1.65 12.36
C LYS A 150 -28.41 -0.51 11.49
N PHE A 151 -27.66 -0.17 10.43
CA PHE A 151 -28.04 0.89 9.49
C PHE A 151 -29.20 0.48 8.56
N GLN A 152 -29.43 -0.81 8.33
CA GLN A 152 -30.58 -1.30 7.56
C GLN A 152 -31.89 -1.19 8.35
N ASP A 153 -31.80 -1.21 9.68
CA ASP A 153 -32.95 -1.11 10.58
C ASP A 153 -33.30 0.34 10.97
N LEU A 154 -32.45 1.32 10.62
CA LEU A 154 -32.71 2.74 10.91
C LEU A 154 -33.85 3.29 10.06
N GLN A 155 -34.71 4.10 10.68
CA GLN A 155 -35.68 4.89 9.95
C GLN A 155 -34.99 6.05 9.23
N THR A 156 -35.59 6.57 8.16
CA THR A 156 -34.94 7.61 7.32
C THR A 156 -34.71 8.90 8.13
N GLU A 157 -35.58 9.18 9.10
CA GLU A 157 -35.49 10.31 10.02
C GLU A 157 -34.31 10.20 11.01
N GLU A 158 -33.77 9.00 11.19
CA GLU A 158 -32.66 8.70 12.11
C GLU A 158 -31.29 8.70 11.41
N LEU A 159 -31.26 8.89 10.09
CA LEU A 159 -30.01 8.92 9.33
C LEU A 159 -29.28 10.25 9.56
N PRO A 160 -28.02 10.23 10.04
CA PRO A 160 -27.27 11.45 10.38
C PRO A 160 -26.83 12.27 9.14
N PHE A 161 -27.16 11.83 7.92
CA PHE A 161 -26.51 12.29 6.69
C PHE A 161 -27.15 13.49 5.99
N PHE A 162 -28.33 13.98 6.42
CA PHE A 162 -29.01 15.11 5.76
C PHE A 162 -29.08 16.42 6.56
N SER A 163 -28.48 16.51 7.75
CA SER A 163 -28.26 17.81 8.39
C SER A 163 -26.94 18.42 7.90
N ILE A 164 -26.93 18.86 6.64
CA ILE A 164 -26.02 19.91 6.20
C ILE A 164 -26.60 21.19 6.82
N GLY A 165 -25.75 21.96 7.51
CA GLY A 165 -26.15 23.18 8.23
C GLY A 165 -26.86 24.24 7.39
#